data_AF-A0A412KS21-F1
#
_entry.id   AF-A0A412KS21-F1
#
_cell.length_a   1.000
_cell.length_b   1.000
_cell.length_c   1.000
_cell.angle_alpha   90.00
_cell.angle_beta   90.00
_cell.angle_gamma   90.00
#
_symmetry.space_group_name_H-M   'P 1'
#
loop_
_entity.id
_entity.type
_entity.pdbx_description
1 polymer ?
#
loop_
_entity_poly.entity_id
_entity_poly.type
_entity_poly.pdbx_seq_one_letter_code
_entity_poly.pdbx_strand_id
1 'polypeptide(L)'
;MDFKLINIGFGNIVAANRIVAIVSPESAPIKRIIQEARDGERLIDATYGRRTRGVIIMDSDHVVLSAVQPETVAHRIVDNGSDDLDVKFDSKGKDEKI
;
A
#
# COMPACT_ATOMS: atom_id res chain seq x y z
N MET A 1 20.59 -0.48 -12.77
CA MET A 1 19.51 -0.23 -11.80
C MET A 1 18.23 -0.53 -12.54
N ASP A 2 17.61 -1.66 -12.23
CA ASP A 2 16.36 -2.04 -12.87
C ASP A 2 15.19 -1.36 -12.17
N PHE A 3 14.35 -0.71 -12.97
CA PHE A 3 13.12 -0.08 -12.48
C PHE A 3 12.02 -1.14 -12.40
N LYS A 4 11.68 -1.54 -11.17
CA LYS A 4 10.58 -2.49 -10.93
C LYS A 4 9.27 -1.74 -10.74
N LEU A 5 8.33 -1.96 -11.66
CA LEU A 5 6.99 -1.38 -11.62
C LEU A 5 5.98 -2.42 -11.14
N ILE A 6 5.04 -2.02 -10.28
CA ILE A 6 3.97 -2.90 -9.81
C ILE A 6 2.60 -2.25 -9.99
N ASN A 7 1.61 -3.06 -10.34
CA ASN A 7 0.22 -2.63 -10.39
C ASN A 7 -0.37 -2.56 -8.98
N ILE A 8 -0.98 -1.43 -8.63
CA ILE A 8 -1.64 -1.20 -7.32
C ILE A 8 -3.17 -1.07 -7.45
N GLY A 9 -3.73 -1.55 -8.56
CA GLY A 9 -5.17 -1.56 -8.86
C GLY A 9 -5.58 -0.59 -9.96
N PHE A 10 -6.60 -0.95 -10.75
CA PHE A 10 -7.23 -0.08 -11.76
C PHE A 10 -6.27 0.55 -12.78
N GLY A 11 -5.21 -0.18 -13.14
CA GLY A 11 -4.19 0.32 -14.08
C GLY A 11 -3.19 1.30 -13.46
N ASN A 12 -3.30 1.61 -12.17
CA ASN A 12 -2.31 2.41 -11.46
C ASN A 12 -1.06 1.59 -11.20
N ILE A 13 0.10 2.20 -11.45
CA ILE A 13 1.40 1.55 -11.36
C ILE A 13 2.33 2.45 -10.55
N VAL A 14 3.13 1.86 -9.65
CA VAL A 14 4.14 2.58 -8.86
C VAL A 14 5.50 1.89 -8.94
N ALA A 15 6.55 2.64 -8.64
CA ALA A 15 7.92 2.12 -8.54
C ALA A 15 8.08 1.33 -7.24
N ALA A 16 8.15 0.00 -7.34
CA ALA A 16 8.22 -0.91 -6.20
C ALA A 16 9.46 -0.67 -5.33
N ASN A 17 10.59 -0.33 -5.96
CA ASN A 17 11.85 -0.06 -5.28
C ASN A 17 11.84 1.22 -4.43
N ARG A 18 10.79 2.04 -4.51
CA ARG A 18 10.63 3.29 -3.76
C ARG A 18 9.53 3.20 -2.70
N ILE A 19 8.90 2.04 -2.55
CA ILE A 19 7.90 1.80 -1.50
C ILE A 19 8.64 1.56 -0.19
N VAL A 20 8.32 2.35 0.83
CA VAL A 20 8.83 2.18 2.19
C VAL A 20 7.91 1.28 3.00
N ALA A 21 6.60 1.42 2.83
CA ALA A 21 5.62 0.62 3.55
C ALA A 21 4.29 0.51 2.81
N ILE A 22 3.55 -0.57 3.08
CA ILE A 22 2.17 -0.76 2.64
C ILE A 22 1.35 -1.08 3.90
N VAL A 23 0.35 -0.26 4.19
CA VAL A 23 -0.42 -0.33 5.43
C VAL A 23 -1.92 -0.24 5.17
N SER A 24 -2.71 -0.71 6.13
CA SER A 24 -4.17 -0.62 6.09
C SER A 24 -4.65 0.76 6.61
N PRO A 25 -5.68 1.37 6.01
CA PRO A 25 -6.19 2.70 6.39
C PRO A 25 -7.03 2.71 7.69
N GLU A 26 -7.12 1.60 8.41
CA GLU A 26 -8.10 1.42 9.49
C GLU A 26 -7.72 2.17 10.78
N SER A 27 -6.43 2.36 11.08
CA SER A 27 -5.97 2.98 12.33
C SER A 27 -5.97 4.51 12.30
N ALA A 28 -6.20 5.14 13.45
CA ALA A 28 -6.21 6.60 13.58
C ALA A 28 -4.89 7.28 13.15
N PRO A 29 -3.68 6.76 13.49
CA PRO A 29 -2.43 7.33 13.02
C PRO A 29 -2.28 7.31 11.49
N ILE A 30 -2.70 6.23 10.83
CA ILE A 30 -2.64 6.16 9.35
C ILE A 30 -3.60 7.15 8.71
N LYS A 31 -4.81 7.32 9.27
CA LYS A 31 -5.75 8.36 8.81
C LYS A 31 -5.16 9.77 8.92
N ARG A 32 -4.37 10.06 9.97
CA ARG A 32 -3.64 11.33 10.10
C ARG A 32 -2.59 11.50 9.02
N ILE A 33 -1.78 10.47 8.75
CA ILE A 33 -0.77 10.51 7.67
C ILE A 33 -1.42 10.80 6.31
N ILE A 34 -2.57 10.17 6.01
CA ILE A 34 -3.32 10.43 4.77
C ILE A 34 -3.77 11.90 4.71
N GLN A 35 -4.27 12.44 5.83
CA GLN A 35 -4.72 13.82 5.89
C GLN A 35 -3.55 14.80 5.74
N GLU A 36 -2.43 14.58 6.43
CA GLU A 36 -1.22 15.38 6.31
C GLU A 36 -0.68 15.39 4.88
N ALA A 37 -0.67 14.23 4.21
CA ALA A 37 -0.27 14.16 2.80
C ALA A 37 -1.25 14.89 1.87
N ARG A 38 -2.55 14.88 2.18
CA ARG A 38 -3.58 15.63 1.43
C ARG A 38 -3.35 17.14 1.57
N ASP A 39 -3.16 17.60 2.81
CA ASP A 39 -2.97 19.01 3.13
C ASP A 39 -1.63 19.54 2.58
N GLY A 40 -0.63 18.66 2.50
CA GLY A 40 0.68 18.95 1.91
C GLY A 40 0.82 18.66 0.41
N GLU A 41 -0.29 18.46 -0.33
CA GLU A 41 -0.30 18.20 -1.78
C GLU A 41 0.56 16.99 -2.24
N ARG A 42 0.83 16.04 -1.34
CA ARG A 42 1.61 14.80 -1.57
C ARG A 42 0.76 13.54 -1.66
N LEU A 43 -0.56 13.67 -1.52
CA LEU A 43 -1.49 12.56 -1.64
C LEU A 43 -1.83 12.27 -3.10
N ILE A 44 -1.62 11.02 -3.52
CA ILE A 44 -2.06 10.50 -4.81
C ILE A 44 -3.23 9.55 -4.57
N ASP A 45 -4.41 9.93 -5.03
CA ASP A 45 -5.60 9.07 -4.94
C ASP A 45 -5.72 8.14 -6.15
N ALA A 46 -5.30 6.88 -5.98
CA ALA A 46 -5.42 5.82 -6.98
C ALA A 46 -6.61 4.87 -6.71
N THR A 47 -7.60 5.30 -5.92
CA THR A 47 -8.77 4.47 -5.57
C THR A 47 -9.88 4.49 -6.62
N TYR A 48 -9.91 5.50 -7.49
CA TYR A 48 -10.99 5.74 -8.47
C TYR A 48 -12.36 5.87 -7.79
N GLY A 49 -12.43 6.56 -6.64
CA GLY A 49 -13.67 6.78 -5.88
C GLY A 49 -14.17 5.54 -5.13
N ARG A 50 -13.41 4.44 -5.13
CA ARG A 50 -13.71 3.25 -4.33
C ARG A 50 -13.20 3.42 -2.91
N ARG A 51 -13.66 2.54 -2.00
CA ARG A 51 -13.12 2.48 -0.64
C ARG A 51 -11.61 2.25 -0.68
N THR A 52 -10.86 3.11 0.00
CA THR A 52 -9.44 2.89 0.30
C THR A 52 -9.27 1.59 1.08
N ARG A 53 -8.47 0.67 0.56
CA ARG A 53 -8.14 -0.60 1.23
C ARG A 53 -6.68 -0.68 1.61
N GLY A 54 -5.81 0.03 0.89
CA GLY A 54 -4.38 0.09 1.16
C GLY A 54 -3.85 1.51 1.05
N VAL A 55 -2.78 1.76 1.78
CA VAL A 55 -2.04 3.02 1.81
C VAL A 55 -0.58 2.67 1.59
N ILE A 56 0.01 3.25 0.55
CA ILE A 56 1.39 3.00 0.16
C ILE A 56 2.19 4.25 0.49
N ILE A 57 3.22 4.09 1.31
CA ILE A 57 4.14 5.17 1.71
C ILE A 57 5.39 5.07 0.84
N MET A 58 5.71 6.16 0.16
CA MET A 58 6.87 6.28 -0.71
C MET A 58 8.04 6.95 0.01
N ASP A 59 9.26 6.68 -0.45
CA ASP A 59 10.51 7.32 0.03
C ASP A 59 10.57 8.84 -0.20
N SER A 60 9.69 9.36 -1.06
CA SER A 60 9.56 10.78 -1.43
C SER A 60 8.49 11.50 -0.61
N ASP A 61 8.04 10.89 0.50
CA ASP A 61 6.96 11.39 1.35
C ASP A 61 5.60 11.46 0.64
N HIS A 62 5.48 10.93 -0.57
CA HIS A 62 4.19 10.75 -1.23
C HIS A 62 3.42 9.60 -0.57
N VAL A 63 2.12 9.80 -0.41
CA VAL A 63 1.19 8.78 0.08
C VAL A 63 0.25 8.41 -1.06
N VAL A 64 0.22 7.14 -1.43
CA VAL A 64 -0.62 6.64 -2.53
C VAL A 64 -1.75 5.80 -1.96
N LEU A 65 -3.00 6.21 -2.20
CA LEU A 65 -4.17 5.43 -1.79
C LEU A 65 -4.50 4.37 -2.83
N SER A 66 -4.73 3.15 -2.38
CA SER A 66 -5.12 2.04 -3.23
C SER A 66 -6.45 1.45 -2.78
N ALA A 67 -7.26 1.05 -3.75
CA ALA A 67 -8.45 0.24 -3.52
C ALA A 67 -8.16 -1.27 -3.49
N VAL A 68 -6.89 -1.67 -3.56
CA VAL A 68 -6.41 -3.04 -3.40
C VAL A 68 -5.90 -3.24 -1.98
N GLN A 69 -6.04 -4.46 -1.46
CA GLN A 69 -5.61 -4.80 -0.10
C GLN A 69 -4.07 -4.82 0.02
N PRO A 70 -3.49 -4.40 1.15
CA PRO A 70 -2.05 -4.40 1.39
C PRO A 70 -1.38 -5.73 1.03
N GLU A 71 -1.97 -6.84 1.43
CA GLU A 71 -1.44 -8.19 1.23
C GLU A 71 -1.35 -8.52 -0.27
N THR A 72 -2.36 -8.12 -1.05
CA THR A 72 -2.36 -8.31 -2.50
C THR A 72 -1.29 -7.48 -3.19
N VAL A 73 -1.04 -6.25 -2.72
CA VAL A 73 0.03 -5.42 -3.27
C VAL A 73 1.40 -6.00 -2.91
N ALA A 74 1.57 -6.45 -1.67
CA ALA A 74 2.81 -7.06 -1.20
C ALA A 74 3.14 -8.36 -1.97
N HIS A 75 2.16 -9.24 -2.18
CA HIS A 75 2.33 -10.44 -3.02
C HIS A 75 2.84 -10.08 -4.42
N ARG A 76 2.30 -9.03 -5.06
CA ARG A 76 2.77 -8.59 -6.37
C ARG A 76 4.21 -8.08 -6.36
N ILE A 77 4.71 -7.58 -5.23
CA ILE A 77 6.11 -7.17 -5.10
C ILE A 77 7.00 -8.39 -5.03
N VAL A 78 6.63 -9.36 -4.19
CA VAL A 78 7.40 -10.60 -3.99
C VAL A 78 7.41 -11.45 -5.26
N ASP A 79 6.26 -11.67 -5.90
CA ASP A 79 6.16 -12.52 -7.11
C ASP A 79 6.95 -11.98 -8.31
N ASN A 80 7.11 -10.65 -8.41
CA ASN A 80 7.90 -10.03 -9.49
C ASN A 80 9.40 -9.97 -9.17
N GLY A 81 9.86 -10.58 -8.08
CA GLY A 81 11.27 -10.65 -7.69
C GLY A 81 11.55 -12.03 -7.16
N SER A 82 11.99 -12.92 -8.04
CA SER A 82 12.64 -14.17 -7.65
C SER A 82 13.86 -13.86 -6.79
N ASP A 83 13.65 -13.77 -5.48
CA ASP A 83 14.60 -14.00 -4.38
C ASP A 83 13.76 -14.15 -3.10
N ASP A 84 13.84 -15.33 -2.51
CA ASP A 84 13.00 -15.88 -1.44
C ASP A 84 12.81 -14.95 -0.23
N LEU A 85 11.68 -14.23 -0.18
CA LEU A 85 11.17 -13.62 1.04
C LEU A 85 9.78 -14.18 1.33
N ASP A 86 9.73 -15.27 2.09
CA ASP A 86 8.52 -15.81 2.70
C ASP A 86 7.99 -14.83 3.77
N VAL A 87 7.29 -13.78 3.31
CA VAL A 87 6.56 -12.88 4.21
C VAL A 87 5.31 -13.61 4.68
N LYS A 88 5.35 -14.19 5.88
CA LYS A 88 4.17 -14.76 6.53
C LYS A 88 3.21 -13.63 6.93
N PHE A 89 2.17 -13.42 6.15
CA PHE A 89 1.05 -12.56 6.54
C PHE A 89 0.17 -13.31 7.54
N ASP A 90 0.25 -12.93 8.82
CA ASP A 90 -0.66 -13.46 9.85
C ASP A 90 -2.08 -13.02 9.54
N SER A 91 -2.88 -13.91 8.95
CA SER A 91 -4.30 -13.71 8.68
C SER A 91 -5.16 -13.87 9.95
N LYS A 92 -4.78 -13.24 11.07
CA LYS A 92 -5.56 -13.29 12.32
C LYS A 92 -6.35 -11.99 12.52
N GLY A 93 -7.61 -12.07 12.13
CA GLY A 93 -8.65 -11.09 12.41
C GLY A 93 -10.03 -11.70 12.20
N LYS A 94 -10.30 -12.86 12.80
CA LYS A 94 -11.65 -13.39 12.99
C LYS A 94 -11.86 -13.65 14.48
N ASP A 95 -12.64 -12.77 15.09
CA ASP A 95 -13.49 -13.01 16.26
C ASP A 95 -12.87 -13.76 17.44
N GLU A 96 -12.04 -13.08 18.24
CA GLU A 96 -12.02 -13.37 19.67
C GLU A 96 -13.19 -12.60 20.32
N LYS A 97 -14.36 -13.25 20.31
CA LYS A 97 -15.45 -12.93 21.22
C LYS A 97 -14.94 -13.14 22.64
N ILE A 98 -14.94 -12.08 23.44
CA ILE A 98 -15.00 -12.16 24.91
C ILE A 98 -16.45 -11.93 25.30
#